data_AF-A0A4P6HBQ5-F1
#
_entry.id   AF-A0A4P6HBQ5-F1
#
_cell.length_a   1.000
_cell.length_b   1.000
_cell.length_c   1.000
_cell.angle_alpha   90.00
_cell.angle_beta   90.00
_cell.angle_gamma   90.00
#
_symmetry.space_group_name_H-M   'P 1'
#
loop_
_entity.id
_entity.type
_entity.pdbx_description
1 polymer ?
#
loop_
_entity_poly.entity_id
_entity_poly.type
_entity_poly.pdbx_seq_one_letter_code
_entity_poly.pdbx_strand_id
1 'polypeptide(L)'
;MIAQLRKLRQRREDHAREVVAAHQTKVGEARHNVEAASRMLAEHLRRAIDEQNAAVSGLTSRVVKATELHMAQSRYEASLTRAGQIQAQGEAAVLVQQQREVELAEAQHRHVQSRKALLKLETLAEQVEKRTAPRRAATAELLDDDEGRIPHAPHER
;
A
#
# COMPACT_ATOMS: atom_id res chain seq x y z
N MET A 1 14.31 -26.79 15.61
CA MET A 1 12.87 -26.45 15.47
C MET A 1 12.58 -24.95 15.63
N ILE A 2 12.93 -24.29 16.77
CA ILE A 2 12.64 -22.85 17.00
C ILE A 2 13.26 -21.94 15.92
N ALA A 3 14.51 -22.18 15.52
CA ALA A 3 15.17 -21.42 14.46
C ALA A 3 14.47 -21.54 13.09
N GLN A 4 13.93 -22.71 12.75
CA GLN A 4 13.17 -22.91 11.51
C GLN A 4 11.82 -22.18 11.56
N LEU A 5 11.13 -22.20 12.70
CA LEU A 5 9.90 -21.43 12.91
C LEU A 5 10.14 -19.92 12.83
N ARG A 6 11.26 -19.42 13.39
CA ARG A 6 11.66 -18.01 13.26
C ARG A 6 11.87 -17.63 11.80
N LYS A 7 12.63 -18.42 11.03
CA LYS A 7 12.84 -18.20 9.59
C LYS A 7 11.53 -18.17 8.81
N LEU A 8 10.60 -19.09 9.08
CA LEU A 8 9.29 -19.11 8.43
C LEU A 8 8.47 -17.85 8.75
N ARG A 9 8.50 -17.40 10.01
CA ARG A 9 7.75 -16.23 10.48
C ARG A 9 8.35 -14.92 10.00
N GLN A 10 9.66 -14.85 9.87
CA GLN A 10 10.36 -13.75 9.20
C GLN A 10 9.86 -13.61 7.76
N ARG A 11 9.91 -14.69 6.97
CA ARG A 11 9.41 -14.68 5.58
C ARG A 11 7.95 -14.24 5.46
N ARG A 12 7.09 -14.60 6.43
CA ARG A 12 5.68 -14.18 6.45
C ARG A 12 5.52 -12.70 6.81
N GLU A 13 6.39 -12.16 7.65
CA GLU A 13 6.43 -10.73 7.96
C GLU A 13 6.96 -9.93 6.76
N ASP A 14 8.07 -10.38 6.16
CA ASP A 14 8.62 -9.80 4.93
C ASP A 14 7.56 -9.76 3.82
N HIS A 15 6.89 -10.89 3.56
CA HIS A 15 5.82 -10.95 2.57
C HIS A 15 4.64 -10.03 2.93
N ALA A 16 4.22 -9.98 4.20
CA ALA A 16 3.14 -9.09 4.61
C ALA A 16 3.52 -7.61 4.44
N ARG A 17 4.80 -7.26 4.64
CA ARG A 17 5.33 -5.93 4.40
C ARG A 17 5.33 -5.58 2.91
N GLU A 18 5.73 -6.51 2.05
CA GLU A 18 5.65 -6.36 0.58
C GLU A 18 4.21 -6.13 0.11
N VAL A 19 3.26 -6.92 0.65
CA VAL A 19 1.84 -6.77 0.35
C VAL A 19 1.33 -5.39 0.75
N VAL A 20 1.71 -4.89 1.93
CA VAL A 20 1.37 -3.52 2.35
C VAL A 20 1.94 -2.49 1.39
N ALA A 21 3.20 -2.61 0.99
CA ALA A 21 3.83 -1.70 0.03
C ALA A 21 3.09 -1.70 -1.33
N ALA A 22 2.70 -2.88 -1.82
CA ALA A 22 1.93 -3.01 -3.05
C ALA A 22 0.51 -2.40 -2.95
N HIS A 23 -0.13 -2.44 -1.77
CA HIS A 23 -1.40 -1.74 -1.58
C HIS A 23 -1.21 -0.22 -1.45
N GLN A 24 -0.10 0.24 -0.87
CA GLN A 24 0.22 1.67 -0.82
C GLN A 24 0.39 2.28 -2.21
N THR A 25 1.09 1.58 -3.12
CA THR A 25 1.22 2.04 -4.52
C THR A 25 -0.14 2.12 -5.21
N LYS A 26 -0.99 1.10 -5.06
CA LYS A 26 -2.37 1.09 -5.60
C LYS A 26 -3.24 2.23 -5.07
N VAL A 27 -3.13 2.55 -3.78
CA VAL A 27 -3.82 3.72 -3.19
C VAL A 27 -3.29 5.02 -3.79
N GLY A 28 -1.97 5.13 -3.98
CA GLY A 28 -1.35 6.28 -4.65
C GLY A 28 -1.86 6.49 -6.07
N GLU A 29 -1.91 5.41 -6.86
CA GLU A 29 -2.46 5.41 -8.22
C GLU A 29 -3.95 5.81 -8.22
N ALA A 30 -4.75 5.25 -7.31
CA ALA A 30 -6.17 5.57 -7.22
C ALA A 30 -6.41 7.05 -6.87
N ARG A 31 -5.63 7.62 -5.93
CA ARG A 31 -5.67 9.05 -5.61
C ARG A 31 -5.31 9.91 -6.81
N HIS A 32 -4.25 9.54 -7.53
CA HIS A 32 -3.85 10.24 -8.74
C HIS A 32 -4.96 10.24 -9.80
N ASN A 33 -5.68 9.13 -9.95
CA ASN A 33 -6.80 9.03 -10.89
C ASN A 33 -7.97 9.94 -10.50
N VAL A 34 -8.29 10.05 -9.21
CA VAL A 34 -9.30 11.00 -8.71
C VAL A 34 -8.88 12.44 -8.97
N GLU A 35 -7.63 12.79 -8.70
CA GLU A 35 -7.07 14.12 -8.99
C GLU A 35 -7.00 14.42 -10.49
N ALA A 36 -6.75 13.42 -11.33
CA ALA A 36 -6.78 13.57 -12.77
C ALA A 36 -8.20 13.83 -13.27
N ALA A 37 -9.19 13.07 -12.78
CA ALA A 37 -10.60 13.27 -13.13
C ALA A 37 -11.11 14.66 -12.71
N SER A 38 -10.77 15.12 -11.50
CA SER A 38 -11.15 16.46 -11.05
C SER A 38 -10.52 17.57 -11.88
N ARG A 39 -9.24 17.43 -12.25
CA ARG A 39 -8.55 18.37 -13.15
C ARG A 39 -9.18 18.38 -14.55
N MET A 40 -9.48 17.22 -15.12
CA MET A 40 -10.16 17.12 -16.41
C MET A 40 -11.53 17.80 -16.38
N LEU A 41 -12.30 17.62 -15.30
CA LEU A 41 -13.61 18.27 -15.15
C LEU A 41 -13.45 19.79 -15.08
N ALA A 42 -12.53 20.28 -14.25
CA ALA A 42 -12.29 21.71 -14.12
C ALA A 42 -11.84 22.35 -15.44
N GLU A 43 -10.95 21.69 -16.17
CA GLU A 43 -10.49 22.15 -17.47
C GLU A 43 -11.61 22.14 -18.51
N HIS A 44 -12.42 21.07 -18.56
CA HIS A 44 -13.57 20.99 -19.45
C HIS A 44 -14.59 22.09 -19.17
N LEU A 45 -14.93 22.32 -17.90
CA LEU A 45 -15.86 23.38 -17.50
C LEU A 45 -15.32 24.78 -17.86
N ARG A 46 -14.03 25.02 -17.64
CA ARG A 46 -13.40 26.29 -18.02
C ARG A 46 -13.50 26.55 -19.52
N ARG A 47 -13.10 25.56 -20.34
CA ARG A 47 -13.21 25.67 -21.80
C ARG A 47 -14.65 25.85 -22.27
N ALA A 48 -15.58 25.12 -21.66
CA ALA A 48 -17.01 25.23 -21.95
C ALA A 48 -17.54 26.64 -21.66
N ILE A 49 -17.16 27.24 -20.52
CA ILE A 49 -17.54 28.61 -20.16
C ILE A 49 -16.96 29.62 -21.16
N ASP A 50 -15.67 29.47 -21.53
CA ASP A 50 -15.03 30.37 -22.49
C ASP A 50 -15.70 30.30 -23.87
N GLU A 51 -15.99 29.08 -24.35
CA GLU A 51 -16.72 28.84 -25.61
C GLU A 51 -18.14 29.42 -25.57
N GLN A 52 -18.85 29.27 -24.46
CA GLN A 52 -20.20 29.81 -24.27
C GLN A 52 -20.18 31.34 -24.24
N ASN A 53 -19.25 31.95 -23.52
CA ASN A 53 -19.11 33.39 -23.43
C ASN A 53 -18.81 33.99 -24.81
N ALA A 54 -17.94 33.36 -25.58
CA ALA A 54 -17.63 33.76 -26.95
C ALA A 54 -18.85 33.64 -27.87
N ALA A 55 -19.59 32.52 -27.79
CA ALA A 55 -20.81 32.30 -28.56
C ALA A 55 -21.88 33.35 -28.22
N VAL A 56 -22.16 33.59 -26.94
CA VAL A 56 -23.17 34.56 -26.49
C VAL A 56 -22.78 35.98 -26.91
N SER A 57 -21.53 36.39 -26.70
CA SER A 57 -21.05 37.73 -27.08
C SER A 57 -21.16 38.00 -28.59
N GLY A 58 -20.92 36.96 -29.41
CA GLY A 58 -21.10 37.03 -30.86
C GLY A 58 -22.56 37.09 -31.32
N LEU A 59 -23.50 36.70 -30.45
CA LEU A 59 -24.93 36.74 -30.71
C LEU A 59 -25.58 38.05 -30.21
N THR A 60 -25.10 38.64 -29.12
CA THR A 60 -25.68 39.85 -28.51
C THR A 60 -25.52 41.12 -29.35
N SER A 61 -24.60 41.14 -30.32
CA SER A 61 -24.28 42.32 -31.14
C SER A 61 -25.05 42.41 -32.47
N ARG A 62 -25.93 41.44 -32.78
CA ARG A 62 -26.62 41.38 -34.08
C ARG A 62 -27.99 40.71 -33.99
N VAL A 63 -28.82 40.89 -35.04
CA VAL A 63 -30.03 40.09 -35.23
C VAL A 63 -29.63 38.66 -35.61
N VAL A 64 -30.05 37.69 -34.80
CA VAL A 64 -29.63 36.28 -34.88
C VAL A 64 -30.70 35.43 -35.56
N LYS A 65 -30.28 34.49 -36.42
CA LYS A 65 -31.21 33.49 -36.97
C LYS A 65 -31.51 32.40 -35.95
N ALA A 66 -32.73 31.90 -35.92
CA ALA A 66 -33.14 30.79 -35.03
C ALA A 66 -32.19 29.56 -35.13
N THR A 67 -31.66 29.28 -36.32
CA THR A 67 -30.70 28.20 -36.54
C THR A 67 -29.36 28.42 -35.82
N GLU A 68 -28.86 29.65 -35.76
CA GLU A 68 -27.60 29.97 -35.07
C GLU A 68 -27.76 29.82 -33.55
N LEU A 69 -28.91 30.23 -33.01
CA LEU A 69 -29.25 30.04 -31.60
C LEU A 69 -29.36 28.54 -31.26
N HIS A 70 -30.04 27.76 -32.10
CA HIS A 70 -30.18 26.32 -31.91
C HIS A 70 -28.84 25.58 -31.93
N MET A 71 -27.92 26.00 -32.79
CA MET A 71 -26.56 25.43 -32.83
C MET A 71 -25.76 25.76 -31.56
N ALA A 72 -25.89 26.98 -31.03
CA ALA A 72 -25.25 27.36 -29.77
C ALA A 72 -25.81 26.55 -28.59
N GLN A 73 -27.13 26.37 -28.54
CA GLN A 73 -27.79 25.52 -27.53
C GLN A 73 -27.33 24.05 -27.64
N SER A 74 -27.29 23.48 -28.84
CA SER A 74 -26.86 22.09 -29.05
C SER A 74 -25.42 21.86 -28.57
N ARG A 75 -24.52 22.84 -28.76
CA ARG A 75 -23.14 22.77 -28.26
C ARG A 75 -23.08 22.83 -26.73
N TYR A 76 -23.92 23.66 -26.11
CA TYR A 76 -24.05 23.73 -24.65
C TYR A 76 -24.47 22.37 -24.07
N GLU A 77 -25.52 21.77 -24.63
CA GLU A 77 -26.06 20.48 -24.19
C GLU A 77 -25.03 19.35 -24.36
N ALA A 78 -24.29 19.35 -25.48
CA ALA A 78 -23.20 18.40 -25.71
C ALA A 78 -22.07 18.56 -24.69
N SER A 79 -21.69 19.81 -24.37
CA SER A 79 -20.66 20.09 -23.37
C SER A 79 -21.09 19.69 -21.96
N LEU A 80 -22.35 19.94 -21.58
CA LEU A 80 -22.92 19.53 -20.31
C LEU A 80 -22.95 18.01 -20.17
N THR A 81 -23.37 17.30 -21.24
CA THR A 81 -23.36 15.84 -21.29
C THR A 81 -21.95 15.30 -21.06
N ARG A 82 -20.94 15.90 -21.70
CA ARG A 82 -19.54 15.51 -21.54
C ARG A 82 -19.03 15.79 -20.12
N ALA A 83 -19.42 16.91 -19.51
CA ALA A 83 -19.09 17.21 -18.12
C ALA A 83 -19.68 16.14 -17.17
N GLY A 84 -20.94 15.74 -17.39
CA GLY A 84 -21.58 14.66 -16.63
C GLY A 84 -20.85 13.31 -16.76
N GLN A 85 -20.34 12.98 -17.95
CA GLN A 85 -19.53 11.78 -18.16
C GLN A 85 -18.20 11.82 -17.38
N ILE A 86 -17.50 12.96 -17.42
CA ILE A 86 -16.24 13.14 -16.67
C ILE A 86 -16.51 13.06 -15.16
N GLN A 87 -17.60 13.67 -14.69
CA GLN A 87 -18.00 13.59 -13.29
C GLN A 87 -18.30 12.15 -12.86
N ALA A 88 -19.07 11.39 -13.66
CA ALA A 88 -19.36 9.99 -13.37
C ALA A 88 -18.09 9.12 -13.32
N GLN A 89 -17.11 9.39 -14.19
CA GLN A 89 -15.80 8.75 -14.14
C GLN A 89 -15.04 9.11 -12.86
N GLY A 90 -15.11 10.37 -12.42
CA GLY A 90 -14.54 10.81 -11.15
C GLY A 90 -15.17 10.13 -9.94
N GLU A 91 -16.49 10.01 -9.92
CA GLU A 91 -17.22 9.28 -8.86
C GLU A 91 -16.83 7.79 -8.82
N ALA A 92 -16.72 7.14 -9.98
CA ALA A 92 -16.22 5.77 -10.06
C ALA A 92 -14.77 5.64 -9.54
N ALA A 93 -13.90 6.60 -9.86
CA ALA A 93 -12.53 6.63 -9.36
C ALA A 93 -12.47 6.79 -7.84
N VAL A 94 -13.38 7.58 -7.24
CA VAL A 94 -13.49 7.73 -5.78
C VAL A 94 -13.89 6.42 -5.11
N LEU A 95 -14.85 5.68 -5.68
CA LEU A 95 -15.23 4.36 -5.16
C LEU A 95 -14.05 3.38 -5.19
N VAL A 96 -13.28 3.38 -6.29
CA VAL A 96 -12.06 2.57 -6.39
C VAL A 96 -11.03 2.98 -5.34
N GLN A 97 -10.81 4.28 -5.13
CA GLN A 97 -9.90 4.77 -4.09
C GLN A 97 -10.32 4.26 -2.70
N GLN A 98 -11.59 4.39 -2.34
CA GLN A 98 -12.12 3.93 -1.06
C GLN A 98 -11.90 2.42 -0.88
N GLN A 99 -12.17 1.62 -1.92
CA GLN A 99 -11.91 0.19 -1.89
C GLN A 99 -10.42 -0.12 -1.67
N ARG A 100 -9.51 0.58 -2.34
CA ARG A 100 -8.06 0.41 -2.15
C ARG A 100 -7.60 0.79 -0.74
N GLU A 101 -8.19 1.82 -0.14
CA GLU A 101 -7.89 2.23 1.23
C GLU A 101 -8.34 1.17 2.26
N VAL A 102 -9.50 0.54 2.04
CA VAL A 102 -9.95 -0.60 2.86
C VAL A 102 -8.99 -1.78 2.73
N GLU A 103 -8.61 -2.15 1.51
CA GLU A 103 -7.65 -3.24 1.26
C GLU A 103 -6.29 -2.97 1.93
N LEU A 104 -5.82 -1.71 1.90
CA LEU A 104 -4.59 -1.30 2.57
C LEU A 104 -4.71 -1.46 4.09
N ALA A 105 -5.83 -1.04 4.69
CA ALA A 105 -6.07 -1.18 6.12
C ALA A 105 -6.07 -2.66 6.54
N GLU A 106 -6.69 -3.53 5.76
CA GLU A 106 -6.65 -4.98 6.00
C GLU A 106 -5.24 -5.55 5.90
N ALA A 107 -4.47 -5.16 4.87
CA ALA A 107 -3.09 -5.59 4.69
C ALA A 107 -2.21 -5.15 5.88
N GLN A 108 -2.38 -3.91 6.34
CA GLN A 108 -1.68 -3.39 7.52
C GLN A 108 -2.05 -4.18 8.78
N HIS A 109 -3.33 -4.52 8.96
CA HIS A 109 -3.77 -5.33 10.07
C HIS A 109 -3.09 -6.72 10.08
N ARG A 110 -3.07 -7.40 8.92
CA ARG A 110 -2.38 -8.69 8.76
C ARG A 110 -0.88 -8.59 9.01
N HIS A 111 -0.23 -7.52 8.52
CA HIS A 111 1.19 -7.27 8.79
C HIS A 111 1.47 -7.09 10.29
N VAL A 112 0.65 -6.34 11.02
CA VAL A 112 0.77 -6.19 12.48
C VAL A 112 0.62 -7.54 13.19
N GLN A 113 -0.31 -8.40 12.76
CA GLN A 113 -0.45 -9.74 13.31
C GLN A 113 0.79 -10.61 13.05
N SER A 114 1.34 -10.59 11.83
CA SER A 114 2.57 -11.31 11.48
C SER A 114 3.75 -10.85 12.33
N ARG A 115 3.93 -9.53 12.47
CA ARG A 115 4.98 -8.94 13.31
C ARG A 115 4.85 -9.32 14.78
N LYS A 116 3.63 -9.27 15.34
CA LYS A 116 3.37 -9.72 16.72
C LYS A 116 3.72 -11.21 16.92
N ALA A 117 3.43 -12.06 15.93
CA ALA A 117 3.76 -13.48 16.01
C ALA A 117 5.27 -13.73 15.95
N LEU A 118 6.00 -12.95 15.15
CA LEU A 118 7.46 -13.00 15.09
C LEU A 118 8.08 -12.57 16.44
N LEU A 119 7.67 -11.41 16.98
CA LEU A 119 8.15 -10.91 18.27
C LEU A 119 7.94 -11.93 19.40
N LYS A 120 6.76 -12.57 19.45
CA LYS A 120 6.49 -13.65 20.42
C LYS A 120 7.49 -14.80 20.32
N LEU A 121 7.88 -15.19 19.11
CA LEU A 121 8.87 -16.25 18.92
C LEU A 121 10.30 -15.80 19.28
N GLU A 122 10.64 -14.54 19.03
CA GLU A 122 11.93 -13.98 19.42
C GLU A 122 12.07 -13.95 20.94
N THR A 123 11.04 -13.49 21.66
CA THR A 123 11.02 -13.52 23.12
C THR A 123 11.13 -14.94 23.67
N LEU A 124 10.45 -15.92 23.07
CA LEU A 124 10.56 -17.33 23.47
C LEU A 124 11.97 -17.88 23.20
N ALA A 125 12.59 -17.55 22.07
CA ALA A 125 13.94 -17.97 21.75
C ALA A 125 14.95 -17.42 22.78
N GLU A 126 14.85 -16.14 23.13
CA GLU A 126 15.68 -15.51 24.17
C GLU A 126 15.49 -16.18 25.53
N GLN A 127 14.27 -16.53 25.91
CA GLN A 127 13.99 -17.23 27.17
C GLN A 127 14.64 -18.63 27.22
N VAL A 128 14.57 -19.37 26.11
CA VAL A 128 15.22 -20.69 26.00
C VAL A 128 16.73 -20.55 26.04
N GLU A 129 17.29 -19.55 25.38
CA GLU A 129 18.72 -19.27 25.39
C GLU A 129 19.22 -18.94 26.80
N LYS A 130 18.54 -18.02 27.51
CA LYS A 130 18.86 -17.68 28.90
C LYS A 130 18.80 -18.89 29.83
N ARG A 131 17.82 -19.77 29.68
CA ARG A 131 17.67 -21.00 30.49
C ARG A 131 18.73 -22.05 30.19
N THR A 132 19.19 -22.13 28.95
CA THR A 132 20.16 -23.15 28.52
C THR A 132 21.61 -22.69 28.63
N ALA A 133 21.86 -21.38 28.80
CA ALA A 133 23.19 -20.81 28.92
C ALA A 133 24.00 -21.38 30.11
N PRO A 134 23.48 -21.49 31.35
CA PRO A 134 24.26 -22.06 32.46
C PRO A 134 24.61 -23.53 32.23
N ARG A 135 23.66 -24.30 31.68
CA ARG A 135 23.89 -25.70 31.34
C ARG A 135 24.93 -25.85 30.24
N ARG A 136 24.91 -24.98 29.22
CA ARG A 136 25.91 -24.94 28.15
C ARG A 136 27.30 -24.57 28.67
N ALA A 137 27.39 -23.60 29.58
CA ALA A 137 28.64 -23.21 30.22
C ALA A 137 29.22 -24.39 31.02
N ALA A 138 28.42 -25.02 31.89
CA ALA A 138 28.85 -26.19 32.66
C ALA A 138 29.27 -27.38 31.78
N THR A 139 28.60 -27.63 30.65
CA THR A 139 29.03 -28.68 29.71
C THR A 139 30.31 -28.33 28.97
N ALA A 140 30.57 -27.03 28.70
CA ALA A 140 31.82 -26.60 28.08
C ALA A 140 33.00 -26.74 29.05
N GLU A 141 32.81 -26.35 30.32
CA GLU A 141 33.81 -26.55 31.37
C GLU A 141 34.19 -28.03 31.55
N LEU A 142 33.20 -28.94 31.57
CA LEU A 142 33.46 -30.38 31.66
C LEU A 142 34.20 -30.96 30.42
N LEU A 143 33.98 -30.39 29.24
CA LEU A 143 34.69 -30.79 28.02
C LEU A 143 36.15 -30.30 28.04
N ASP A 144 36.39 -29.07 28.50
CA ASP A 144 37.73 -28.53 28.69
C ASP A 144 38.53 -29.36 29.72
N ASP A 145 37.88 -29.83 30.79
CA ASP A 145 38.48 -30.71 31.80
C ASP A 145 38.82 -32.12 31.25
N ASP A 146 38.02 -32.66 30.33
CA ASP A 146 38.27 -33.96 29.68
C ASP A 146 39.37 -33.89 28.61
N GLU A 147 39.52 -32.76 27.90
CA GLU A 147 40.62 -32.53 26.94
C GLU A 147 41.98 -32.32 27.63
N GLY A 148 41.98 -31.80 28.87
CA GLY A 148 43.17 -31.70 29.72
C GLY A 148 43.63 -33.02 30.36
N ARG A 149 42.81 -34.08 30.28
CA ARG A 149 43.09 -35.38 30.93
C ARG A 149 43.93 -36.28 30.02
N ILE A 150 45.23 -36.02 29.96
CA ILE A 150 46.21 -36.99 29.42
C ILE A 150 46.04 -38.31 30.18
N PRO A 151 45.82 -39.47 29.53
CA PRO A 151 45.79 -40.73 30.24
C PRO A 151 47.17 -40.99 30.83
N HIS A 152 47.30 -40.86 32.14
CA HIS A 152 48.50 -41.32 32.85
C HIS A 152 48.65 -42.83 32.60
N ALA A 153 49.63 -43.17 31.77
CA ALA A 153 50.10 -44.54 31.65
C ALA A 153 50.50 -45.05 33.05
N PRO A 154 50.13 -46.28 33.42
CA PRO A 154 50.52 -46.84 34.71
C PRO A 154 52.05 -47.05 34.71
N HIS A 155 52.72 -46.44 35.68
CA HIS A 155 54.11 -46.75 35.98
C HIS A 155 54.18 -48.19 36.50
N GLU A 156 54.63 -49.12 35.66
CA GLU A 156 55.15 -50.41 36.12
C GLU A 156 56.65 -50.27 36.42
N ARG A 157 56.94 -50.43 37.72
CA ARG A 157 58.17 -50.91 38.40
C ARG A 157 59.52 -50.30 38.05
#